data_AF-A0A6L6YD56-F1
#
_entry.id   AF-A0A6L6YD56-F1
#
_cell.length_a   1.000
_cell.length_b   1.000
_cell.length_c   1.000
_cell.angle_alpha   90.00
_cell.angle_beta   90.00
_cell.angle_gamma   90.00
#
_symmetry.space_group_name_H-M   'P 1'
#
loop_
_entity.id
_entity.type
_entity.pdbx_description
1 polymer ?
#
loop_
_entity_poly.entity_id
_entity_poly.type
_entity_poly.pdbx_seq_one_letter_code
_entity_poly.pdbx_strand_id
1 'polypeptide(L)' 'FAPAFSIPVIRFALMLHSFAAVALIVVIMVHIYAALWVKGTITAMVEGWVTKTWAKKHHPRWYREVRQKQEKKTE' A
#
# COMPACT_ATOMS: atom_id res chain seq x y z
N PHE A 1 -24.76 17.82 -12.12
CA PHE A 1 -24.54 16.35 -12.04
C PHE A 1 -25.64 15.65 -11.22
N ALA A 2 -25.97 16.11 -10.01
CA ALA A 2 -27.02 15.48 -9.19
C ALA A 2 -28.44 15.41 -9.81
N PRO A 3 -28.95 16.41 -10.56
CA PRO A 3 -30.28 16.33 -11.18
C PRO A 3 -30.39 15.28 -12.31
N ALA A 4 -29.26 14.74 -12.78
CA ALA A 4 -29.22 13.73 -13.83
C ALA A 4 -29.51 12.30 -13.32
N PHE A 5 -29.67 12.13 -12.00
CA PHE A 5 -29.91 10.84 -11.35
C PHE A 5 -31.21 10.86 -10.55
N SER A 6 -31.89 9.72 -10.46
CA SER A 6 -33.11 9.61 -9.67
C SER A 6 -32.81 9.71 -8.16
N ILE A 7 -33.77 10.25 -7.39
CA ILE A 7 -33.65 10.46 -5.94
C ILE A 7 -33.22 9.19 -5.18
N PRO A 8 -33.75 7.98 -5.49
CA PRO A 8 -33.33 6.75 -4.81
C PRO A 8 -31.84 6.42 -5.01
N VAL A 9 -31.32 6.63 -6.23
CA VAL A 9 -29.91 6.36 -6.56
C VAL A 9 -28.98 7.29 -5.78
N ILE A 10 -29.32 8.58 -5.69
CA ILE A 10 -28.53 9.57 -4.96
C ILE A 10 -28.44 9.19 -3.46
N ARG A 11 -29.56 8.75 -2.87
CA ARG A 11 -29.60 8.31 -1.46
C ARG A 11 -28.71 7.09 -1.22
N PHE A 12 -28.79 6.09 -2.09
CA PHE A 12 -27.94 4.90 -1.98
C PHE A 12 -26.46 5.24 -2.18
N ALA A 13 -26.15 6.09 -3.16
CA ALA A 13 -24.79 6.54 -3.44
C ALA A 13 -24.20 7.30 -2.24
N LEU A 14 -24.97 8.18 -1.58
CA LEU A 14 -24.52 8.86 -0.36
C LEU A 14 -24.21 7.85 0.75
N MET A 15 -25.11 6.91 1.01
CA MET A 15 -24.93 5.89 2.05
C MET A 15 -23.67 5.04 1.79
N LEU A 16 -23.51 4.57 0.56
CA LEU A 16 -22.34 3.78 0.15
C LEU A 16 -21.05 4.61 0.24
N HIS A 17 -21.08 5.87 -0.20
CA HIS A 17 -19.93 6.75 -0.13
C HIS A 17 -19.49 7.00 1.31
N SER A 18 -20.44 7.29 2.22
CA SER A 18 -20.14 7.47 3.64
C SER A 18 -19.54 6.20 4.25
N PHE A 19 -20.08 5.02 3.94
CA PHE A 19 -19.52 3.76 4.41
C PHE A 19 -18.11 3.51 3.86
N ALA A 20 -17.91 3.72 2.55
CA ALA A 20 -16.61 3.58 1.91
C ALA A 20 -15.57 4.55 2.48
N ALA A 21 -15.96 5.79 2.78
CA ALA A 21 -15.09 6.77 3.41
C ALA A 21 -14.63 6.30 4.80
N VAL A 22 -15.56 5.79 5.63
CA VAL A 22 -15.20 5.23 6.95
C VAL A 22 -14.27 4.02 6.81
N ALA A 23 -14.59 3.09 5.91
CA ALA A 23 -13.74 1.92 5.67
C ALA A 23 -12.33 2.31 5.21
N LEU A 24 -12.23 3.29 4.30
CA LEU A 24 -10.96 3.81 3.81
C LEU A 24 -10.13 4.45 4.93
N ILE A 25 -10.76 5.23 5.81
CA ILE A 25 -10.08 5.82 6.98
C ILE A 25 -9.48 4.71 7.86
N VAL A 26 -10.25 3.66 8.17
CA VAL A 26 -9.76 2.51 8.96
C VAL A 26 -8.58 1.82 8.29
N VAL A 27 -8.67 1.57 6.98
CA VAL A 27 -7.56 0.97 6.20
C VAL A 27 -6.31 1.84 6.24
N ILE A 28 -6.45 3.17 6.10
CA ILE A 28 -5.33 4.11 6.18
C ILE A 28 -4.68 4.06 7.58
N MET A 29 -5.48 4.03 8.64
CA MET A 29 -4.95 3.91 10.01
C MET A 29 -4.11 2.63 10.19
N VAL A 30 -4.62 1.49 9.73
CA VAL A 30 -3.89 0.21 9.78
C VAL A 30 -2.63 0.26 8.91
N HIS A 31 -2.70 0.88 7.72
CA HIS A 31 -1.58 1.01 6.81
C HIS A 31 -0.44 1.85 7.41
N ILE A 32 -0.77 3.01 7.99
CA ILE A 32 0.21 3.87 8.68
C ILE A 32 0.84 3.11 9.85
N TYR A 33 0.02 2.43 10.67
CA TYR A 33 0.52 1.61 11.77
C TYR A 33 1.54 0.55 11.30
N ALA A 34 1.23 -0.18 10.22
CA ALA A 34 2.13 -1.17 9.65
C ALA A 34 3.45 -0.55 9.16
N ALA A 35 3.40 0.63 8.54
CA ALA A 35 4.59 1.35 8.08
C ALA A 35 5.50 1.81 9.24
N LEU A 36 4.91 2.21 10.38
CA LEU A 36 5.67 2.61 11.57
C LEU A 36 6.22 1.41 12.37
N TRP A 37 5.50 0.28 12.34
CA TRP A 37 5.88 -0.94 13.06
C TRP A 37 7.08 -1.63 12.42
N VAL A 38 7.08 -1.76 11.08
CA VAL A 38 8.20 -2.37 10.35
C VAL A 38 9.30 -1.33 10.15
N LYS A 39 10.31 -1.36 11.03
CA LYS A 39 11.45 -0.44 10.97
C LYS A 39 12.16 -0.51 9.62
N GLY A 40 12.45 0.65 9.04
CA GLY A 40 13.06 0.79 7.71
C GLY A 40 12.06 0.90 6.56
N THR A 41 10.76 0.62 6.77
CA THR A 41 9.74 0.75 5.70
C THR A 41 9.48 2.19 5.28
N ILE A 42 9.54 3.15 6.21
CA ILE A 42 9.36 4.58 5.87
C ILE A 42 10.51 5.06 4.99
N THR A 43 11.75 4.76 5.37
CA THR A 43 12.96 5.07 4.57
C THR A 43 12.86 4.42 3.20
N ALA A 44 12.38 3.17 3.11
CA ALA A 44 12.12 2.50 1.84
C ALA A 44 11.17 3.28 0.93
N MET A 45 10.10 3.86 1.50
CA MET A 45 9.07 4.59 0.75
C MET A 45 9.52 6.00 0.35
N VAL A 46 10.27 6.70 1.21
CA VAL A 46 10.69 8.09 0.97
C VAL A 46 11.99 8.17 0.18
N GLU A 47 12.99 7.36 0.54
CA GLU A 47 14.32 7.40 -0.09
C GLU A 47 14.46 6.37 -1.24
N GLY A 48 13.54 5.41 -1.34
CA GLY A 48 13.49 4.45 -2.45
C GLY A 48 14.48 3.28 -2.33
N TRP A 49 15.18 3.11 -1.21
CA TRP A 49 16.13 2.02 -1.00
C TRP A 49 15.93 1.28 0.33
N VAL A 50 16.34 0.01 0.37
CA VAL A 50 16.24 -0.85 1.56
C VAL A 50 17.55 -1.56 1.85
N THR A 51 17.80 -1.86 3.12
CA THR A 51 18.96 -2.66 3.51
C THR A 51 18.80 -4.11 3.05
N LYS A 52 19.92 -4.77 2.70
CA LYS A 52 19.92 -6.21 2.32
C LYS A 52 19.32 -7.10 3.43
N THR A 53 19.60 -6.77 4.68
CA THR A 53 19.08 -7.50 5.85
C THR A 53 17.57 -7.38 5.98
N TRP A 54 17.02 -6.17 5.76
CA TRP A 54 15.57 -5.95 5.75
C TRP A 54 14.90 -6.72 4.61
N ALA A 55 15.47 -6.63 3.40
CA ALA A 55 14.95 -7.34 2.23
C ALA A 55 14.93 -8.86 2.46
N LYS A 56 15.99 -9.43 3.05
CA LYS A 56 16.04 -10.86 3.38
C LYS A 56 15.01 -11.26 4.44
N LYS A 57 14.72 -10.40 5.42
CA LYS A 57 13.80 -10.68 6.53
C LYS A 57 12.33 -10.51 6.15
N HIS A 58 11.99 -9.42 5.46
CA HIS A 58 10.60 -9.05 5.16
C HIS A 58 10.16 -9.46 3.74
N HIS A 59 11.09 -9.56 2.78
CA HIS A 59 10.80 -9.94 1.39
C HIS A 59 11.81 -10.95 0.82
N PRO A 60 11.92 -12.16 1.42
CA PRO A 60 12.97 -13.13 1.07
C PRO A 60 12.90 -13.61 -0.39
N ARG A 61 11.70 -13.71 -0.98
CA ARG A 61 11.50 -14.08 -2.39
C ARG A 61 12.09 -13.02 -3.32
N TRP A 62 11.66 -11.77 -3.15
CA TRP A 62 12.15 -10.63 -3.93
C TRP A 62 13.67 -10.44 -3.79
N TYR A 63 14.22 -10.59 -2.57
CA TYR A 63 15.67 -10.50 -2.36
C TYR A 63 16.46 -11.52 -3.18
N ARG A 64 15.97 -12.77 -3.29
CA ARG A 64 16.60 -13.81 -4.12
C ARG A 64 16.53 -13.48 -5.61
N GLU A 65 15.37 -13.01 -6.08
CA GLU A 65 15.18 -12.63 -7.49
C GLU A 65 16.12 -11.48 -7.90
N VAL A 66 16.25 -10.45 -7.06
CA VAL A 66 17.15 -9.33 -7.32
C VAL A 66 18.60 -9.80 -7.37
N ARG A 67 19.04 -10.66 -6.43
CA ARG A 67 20.40 -11.22 -6.43
C ARG A 67 20.71 -12.02 -7.70
N GLN A 68 19.81 -12.92 -8.10
CA GLN A 68 19.98 -13.71 -9.32
C GLN A 68 20.07 -12.83 -10.57
N LYS A 69 19.29 -11.74 -10.63
CA LYS A 69 19.38 -10.76 -11.73
C LYS A 69 20.71 -10.00 -11.74
N GLN A 70 21.29 -9.72 -10.57
CA GLN A 70 22.60 -9.05 -10.48
C GLN A 70 23.74 -9.99 -10.91
N GLU A 71 23.70 -11.26 -10.49
CA GLU A 71 24.68 -12.29 -10.86
C GLU A 71 24.71 -12.47 -12.40
N LYS A 72 23.54 -12.65 -13.04
CA LYS A 72 23.42 -12.76 -14.52
C LYS A 72 23.85 -11.52 -15.32
N LYS A 73 23.88 -10.34 -14.71
CA LYS A 73 24.34 -9.11 -15.37
C LYS A 73 25.87 -8.97 -15.31
N THR A 74 26.50 -9.68 -14.37
CA THR A 74 27.94 -9.61 -14.11
C THR A 74 28.70 -10.67 -14.92
N GLU A 75 28.03 -11.75 -15.32
CA GLU A 75 28.45 -12.70 -16.36
C GLU A 75 28.34 -12.09 -17.77
#